data_AF-A0AAU5ZR81-F1
#
_entry.id   AF-A0AAU5ZR81-F1
#
_cell.length_a   1.000
_cell.length_b   1.000
_cell.length_c   1.000
_cell.angle_alpha   90.00
_cell.angle_beta   90.00
_cell.angle_gamma   90.00
#
_symmetry.space_group_name_H-M   'P 1'
#
loop_
_entity.id
_entity.type
_entity.pdbx_description
1 polymer ?
#
loop_
_entity_poly.entity_id
_entity_poly.type
_entity_poly.pdbx_seq_one_letter_code
_entity_poly.pdbx_strand_id
1 'polypeptide(L)'
;MALLFQFDIPWDLEPFGGDHLLVFHCRAHNDASDPQLADGRLVPKYWDAPQPPYPAPFWRVLIQSRAALPDPEAEPSLCALPLALRPFVDTPDGEDIGAQIFKVGGTPSWAQYPEYYRCACGADLVYVCQVPEGMDFAVHPGQPEQPYSVRADTYLLFLGNEVYLLACPARCDPAAIWPVNQH
;
A
#
# COMPACT_ATOMS: atom_id res chain seq x y z
N MET A 1 7.83 -12.79 0.70
CA MET A 1 7.45 -11.47 0.17
C MET A 1 8.71 -10.62 0.09
N ALA A 2 8.76 -9.66 -0.83
CA ALA A 2 9.80 -8.64 -0.90
C ALA A 2 9.26 -7.32 -0.33
N LEU A 3 10.10 -6.51 0.29
CA LEU A 3 9.76 -5.14 0.71
C LEU A 3 9.87 -4.18 -0.47
N LEU A 4 8.76 -3.74 -1.06
CA LEU A 4 8.76 -2.94 -2.29
C LEU A 4 9.09 -1.47 -2.03
N PHE A 5 8.49 -0.90 -1.00
CA PHE A 5 8.86 0.43 -0.51
C PHE A 5 8.54 0.57 0.97
N GLN A 6 9.20 1.54 1.58
CA GLN A 6 8.98 1.97 2.95
C GLN A 6 9.29 3.45 3.08
N PHE A 7 8.65 4.14 4.02
CA PHE A 7 8.95 5.52 4.34
C PHE A 7 8.43 5.90 5.73
N ASP A 8 9.06 6.92 6.33
CA ASP A 8 8.52 7.61 7.49
C ASP A 8 7.35 8.50 7.06
N ILE A 9 6.21 8.35 7.74
CA ILE A 9 5.02 9.15 7.50
C ILE A 9 5.28 10.58 8.00
N PRO A 10 5.06 11.63 7.17
CA PRO A 10 5.24 13.02 7.56
C PRO A 10 4.50 13.37 8.86
N TRP A 11 5.15 14.14 9.74
CA TRP A 11 4.63 14.47 11.07
C TRP A 11 3.29 15.21 11.08
N ASP A 12 3.00 15.93 10.00
CA ASP A 12 1.76 16.68 9.79
C ASP A 12 0.60 15.81 9.29
N LEU A 13 0.85 14.54 8.93
CA LEU A 13 -0.18 13.59 8.52
C LEU A 13 -0.80 12.87 9.72
N GLU A 14 -1.71 13.55 10.41
CA GLU A 14 -2.53 12.93 11.45
C GLU A 14 -3.46 11.86 10.86
N PRO A 15 -3.72 10.74 11.57
CA PRO A 15 -3.23 10.40 12.91
C PRO A 15 -1.91 9.62 12.92
N PHE A 16 -1.22 9.46 11.78
CA PHE A 16 -0.07 8.53 11.62
C PHE A 16 1.30 9.22 11.60
N GLY A 17 1.34 10.53 11.82
CA GLY A 17 2.55 11.31 11.71
C GLY A 17 3.68 10.77 12.58
N GLY A 18 4.85 10.57 11.96
CA GLY A 18 6.05 10.05 12.62
C GLY A 18 6.13 8.52 12.73
N ASP A 19 5.11 7.78 12.31
CA ASP A 19 5.21 6.32 12.15
C ASP A 19 5.93 5.94 10.85
N HIS A 20 6.11 4.64 10.65
CA HIS A 20 6.78 4.08 9.49
C HIS A 20 5.88 3.12 8.73
N LEU A 21 5.70 3.36 7.44
CA LEU A 21 4.98 2.47 6.54
C LEU A 21 5.94 1.48 5.88
N LEU A 22 5.56 0.20 5.85
CA LEU A 22 6.23 -0.85 5.09
C LEU A 22 5.23 -1.55 4.18
N VAL A 23 5.58 -1.71 2.90
CA VAL A 23 4.74 -2.37 1.90
C VAL A 23 5.46 -3.58 1.32
N PHE A 24 4.97 -4.76 1.67
CA PHE A 24 5.47 -6.03 1.19
C PHE A 24 4.55 -6.63 0.14
N HIS A 25 5.14 -7.22 -0.89
CA HIS A 25 4.41 -7.94 -1.93
C HIS A 25 5.13 -9.22 -2.34
N CYS A 26 4.38 -10.21 -2.84
CA CYS A 26 4.92 -11.41 -3.42
C CYS A 26 5.61 -11.10 -4.75
N ARG A 27 6.71 -11.80 -4.99
CA ARG A 27 7.53 -11.69 -6.19
C ARG A 27 6.94 -12.39 -7.40
N ALA A 28 6.02 -13.32 -7.17
CA ALA A 28 5.47 -14.22 -8.21
C ALA A 28 3.96 -14.07 -8.41
N HIS A 29 3.25 -13.45 -7.47
CA HIS A 29 1.81 -13.21 -7.55
C HIS A 29 1.58 -11.72 -7.36
N ASN A 30 0.63 -11.15 -8.11
CA ASN A 30 0.33 -9.73 -8.12
C ASN A 30 -1.15 -9.40 -8.26
N ASP A 31 -2.06 -10.34 -8.00
CA ASP A 31 -3.48 -10.08 -8.11
C ASP A 31 -3.94 -8.89 -7.25
N ALA A 32 -5.04 -8.26 -7.65
CA ALA A 32 -5.68 -7.24 -6.83
C ALA A 32 -6.14 -7.83 -5.49
N SER A 33 -6.23 -6.99 -4.47
CA SER A 33 -6.84 -7.38 -3.19
C SER A 33 -8.36 -7.37 -3.30
N ASP A 34 -9.02 -8.30 -2.61
CA ASP A 34 -10.48 -8.41 -2.57
C ASP A 34 -10.94 -8.39 -1.10
N PRO A 35 -11.77 -7.40 -0.69
CA PRO A 35 -12.16 -7.22 0.71
C PRO A 35 -13.11 -8.33 1.18
N GLN A 36 -12.66 -9.08 2.18
CA GLN A 36 -13.53 -9.97 2.94
C GLN A 36 -14.23 -9.19 4.06
N LEU A 37 -15.55 -9.09 3.98
CA LEU A 37 -16.36 -8.30 4.89
C LEU A 37 -17.30 -9.16 5.76
N ALA A 38 -17.42 -8.79 7.03
CA ALA A 38 -18.44 -9.27 7.96
C ALA A 38 -19.12 -8.06 8.62
N ASP A 39 -20.46 -8.00 8.53
CA ASP A 39 -21.27 -6.89 9.06
C ASP A 39 -20.79 -5.49 8.61
N GLY A 40 -20.36 -5.38 7.35
CA GLY A 40 -19.86 -4.13 6.76
C GLY A 40 -18.48 -3.69 7.26
N ARG A 41 -17.70 -4.60 7.86
CA ARG A 41 -16.32 -4.38 8.34
C ARG A 41 -15.39 -5.40 7.74
N LEU A 42 -14.12 -5.04 7.56
CA LEU A 42 -13.08 -6.00 7.24
C LEU A 42 -13.00 -7.08 8.32
N VAL A 43 -12.89 -8.33 7.92
CA VAL A 43 -12.71 -9.44 8.86
C VAL A 43 -11.41 -9.26 9.67
N PRO A 44 -11.36 -9.65 10.96
CA PRO A 44 -10.12 -9.61 11.73
C PRO A 44 -9.00 -10.38 11.03
N LYS A 45 -7.78 -9.84 11.05
CA LYS A 45 -6.59 -10.45 10.42
C LYS A 45 -6.78 -10.77 8.93
N TYR A 46 -7.45 -9.89 8.18
CA TYR A 46 -7.65 -10.05 6.73
C TYR A 46 -6.33 -10.19 5.95
N TRP A 47 -5.22 -9.65 6.47
CA TRP A 47 -3.88 -9.80 5.89
C TRP A 47 -3.26 -11.18 6.13
N ASP A 48 -3.78 -11.95 7.09
CA ASP A 48 -3.37 -13.35 7.33
C ASP A 48 -4.30 -14.33 6.62
N ALA A 49 -5.43 -13.86 6.08
CA ALA A 49 -6.37 -14.69 5.34
C ALA A 49 -5.74 -15.13 4.00
N PRO A 50 -5.98 -16.38 3.55
CA PRO A 50 -5.67 -16.77 2.19
C PRO A 50 -6.38 -15.85 1.20
N GLN A 51 -5.73 -15.57 0.08
CA GLN A 51 -6.31 -14.80 -1.03
C GLN A 51 -6.51 -15.78 -2.19
N PRO A 52 -7.71 -16.37 -2.37
CA PRO A 52 -7.95 -17.34 -3.42
C PRO A 52 -7.54 -16.79 -4.80
N PRO A 53 -6.89 -17.60 -5.64
CA PRO A 53 -6.65 -19.04 -5.52
C PRO A 53 -5.42 -19.44 -4.66
N TYR A 54 -4.74 -18.49 -4.03
CA TYR A 54 -3.47 -18.73 -3.34
C TYR A 54 -3.66 -19.18 -1.88
N PRO A 55 -2.84 -20.16 -1.42
CA PRO A 55 -2.96 -20.72 -0.08
C PRO A 55 -2.41 -19.82 1.04
N ALA A 56 -1.76 -18.71 0.70
CA ALA A 56 -1.13 -17.78 1.63
C ALA A 56 -1.30 -16.33 1.14
N PRO A 57 -1.27 -15.33 2.04
CA PRO A 57 -1.29 -13.94 1.63
C PRO A 57 -0.06 -13.61 0.77
N PHE A 58 -0.30 -12.88 -0.31
CA PHE A 58 0.75 -12.45 -1.23
C PHE A 58 1.12 -10.97 -1.06
N TRP A 59 0.57 -10.29 -0.06
CA TRP A 59 0.92 -8.91 0.29
C TRP A 59 0.84 -8.74 1.80
N ARG A 60 1.54 -7.72 2.32
CA ARG A 60 1.40 -7.27 3.70
C ARG A 60 1.77 -5.81 3.80
N VAL A 61 0.89 -4.99 4.37
CA VAL A 61 1.14 -3.57 4.60
C VAL A 61 1.14 -3.32 6.11
N LEU A 62 2.15 -2.62 6.61
CA LEU A 62 2.34 -2.36 8.03
C LEU A 62 2.56 -0.88 8.28
N ILE A 63 1.96 -0.34 9.34
CA ILE A 63 2.37 0.91 9.97
C ILE A 63 2.92 0.55 11.35
N GLN A 64 4.21 0.81 11.54
CA GLN A 64 4.91 0.57 12.79
C GLN A 64 5.20 1.89 13.50
N SER A 65 5.06 1.90 14.82
CA SER A 65 5.55 3.01 15.61
C SER A 65 7.07 3.12 15.45
N ARG A 66 7.58 4.35 15.39
CA ARG A 66 9.01 4.65 15.25
C ARG A 66 9.91 3.92 16.28
N ALA A 67 9.38 3.65 17.48
CA ALA A 67 10.11 2.91 18.51
C ALA A 67 10.40 1.45 18.15
N ALA A 68 9.76 0.92 17.10
CA ALA A 68 9.84 -0.48 16.66
C ALA A 68 10.43 -0.65 15.25
N LEU A 69 11.13 0.37 14.73
CA LEU A 69 11.70 0.35 13.38
C LEU A 69 12.67 -0.83 13.18
N PRO A 70 12.54 -1.59 12.07
CA PRO A 70 13.50 -2.62 11.70
C PRO A 70 14.81 -2.00 11.20
N ASP A 71 15.88 -2.82 11.19
CA ASP A 71 17.19 -2.45 10.65
C ASP A 71 17.06 -2.12 9.14
N PRO A 72 17.81 -1.16 8.58
CA PRO A 72 17.63 -0.67 7.21
C PRO A 72 18.25 -1.61 6.17
N GLU A 73 18.15 -2.93 6.36
CA GLU A 73 18.65 -3.89 5.39
C GLU A 73 17.91 -3.74 4.07
N ALA A 74 18.67 -3.61 2.98
CA ALA A 74 18.12 -3.52 1.65
C ALA A 74 17.47 -4.85 1.26
N GLU A 75 16.28 -4.79 0.65
CA GLU A 75 15.59 -5.96 0.13
C GLU A 75 16.41 -6.59 -1.02
N PRO A 76 16.92 -7.83 -0.87
CA PRO A 76 17.85 -8.43 -1.83
C PRO A 76 17.22 -8.74 -3.20
N SER A 77 15.89 -8.76 -3.28
CA SER A 77 15.19 -9.02 -4.54
C SER A 77 15.08 -7.79 -5.44
N LEU A 78 15.18 -6.59 -4.87
CA LEU A 78 14.89 -5.34 -5.56
C LEU A 78 16.15 -4.49 -5.71
N CYS A 79 16.21 -3.75 -6.82
CA CYS A 79 17.18 -2.68 -7.00
C CYS A 79 16.72 -1.47 -6.16
N ALA A 80 16.95 -1.53 -4.84
CA ALA A 80 16.49 -0.50 -3.91
C ALA A 80 17.06 0.88 -4.28
N LEU A 81 16.16 1.86 -4.42
CA LEU A 81 16.50 3.27 -4.62
C LEU A 81 16.05 4.08 -3.40
N PRO A 82 16.79 5.14 -3.01
CA PRO A 82 16.31 6.05 -1.98
C PRO A 82 14.98 6.70 -2.38
N LEU A 83 13.93 6.47 -1.59
CA LEU A 83 12.69 7.21 -1.70
C LEU A 83 12.80 8.49 -0.88
N ALA A 84 12.66 9.65 -1.52
CA ALA A 84 12.69 10.95 -0.86
C ALA A 84 11.33 11.64 -1.01
N LEU A 85 10.64 11.85 0.11
CA LEU A 85 9.43 12.67 0.13
C LEU A 85 9.81 14.14 0.12
N ARG A 86 9.08 14.93 -0.67
CA ARG A 86 9.20 16.38 -0.71
C ARG A 86 7.85 17.01 -0.41
N PRO A 87 7.80 18.15 0.31
CA PRO A 87 6.57 18.90 0.47
C PRO A 87 5.94 19.22 -0.89
N PHE A 88 4.63 19.05 -0.95
CA PHE A 88 3.83 19.25 -2.14
C PHE A 88 2.47 19.80 -1.72
N VAL A 89 1.95 20.78 -2.47
CA VAL A 89 0.59 21.28 -2.29
C VAL A 89 -0.28 20.55 -3.29
N ASP A 90 -1.08 19.62 -2.79
CA ASP A 90 -2.09 18.97 -3.61
C ASP A 90 -3.19 19.98 -3.93
N THR A 91 -3.43 20.23 -5.21
CA THR A 91 -4.44 21.17 -5.68
C THR A 91 -5.46 20.35 -6.45
N PRO A 92 -6.55 19.92 -5.80
CA PRO A 92 -7.58 19.14 -6.47
C PRO A 92 -8.16 19.91 -7.66
N ASP A 93 -8.60 19.17 -8.67
CA ASP A 93 -9.26 19.75 -9.83
C ASP A 93 -10.70 20.20 -9.50
N GLY A 94 -11.46 20.59 -10.53
CA GLY A 94 -12.85 21.04 -10.36
C GLY A 94 -13.83 19.95 -9.89
N GLU A 95 -13.38 18.69 -9.81
CA GLU A 95 -14.15 17.53 -9.35
C GLU A 95 -13.62 16.99 -8.00
N ASP A 96 -12.79 17.79 -7.30
CA ASP A 96 -12.11 17.42 -6.05
C ASP A 96 -11.18 16.19 -6.19
N ILE A 97 -10.66 15.93 -7.40
CA ILE A 97 -9.68 14.86 -7.65
C ILE A 97 -8.27 15.42 -7.47
N GLY A 98 -7.48 14.80 -6.58
CA GLY A 98 -6.09 15.23 -6.34
C GLY A 98 -5.13 14.86 -7.49
N ALA A 99 -3.83 15.17 -7.33
CA ALA A 99 -2.83 14.80 -8.33
C ALA A 99 -2.61 13.27 -8.43
N GLN A 100 -2.54 12.74 -9.66
CA GLN A 100 -2.20 11.34 -10.01
C GLN A 100 -0.69 11.09 -9.96
N ILE A 101 -0.13 11.09 -8.75
CA ILE A 101 1.28 10.81 -8.50
C ILE A 101 1.42 9.96 -7.25
N PHE A 102 2.61 9.38 -7.03
CA PHE A 102 2.93 8.86 -5.71
C PHE A 102 2.90 10.02 -4.71
N LYS A 103 2.02 9.93 -3.72
CA LYS A 103 1.90 10.95 -2.66
C LYS A 103 1.43 10.35 -1.35
N VAL A 104 1.80 11.04 -0.28
CA VAL A 104 1.50 10.71 1.11
C VAL A 104 0.67 11.86 1.67
N GLY A 105 -0.54 11.57 2.15
CA GLY A 105 -1.55 12.56 2.46
C GLY A 105 -2.12 13.28 1.24
N GLY A 106 -2.84 14.37 1.47
CA GLY A 106 -3.57 15.10 0.43
C GLY A 106 -4.92 14.47 0.09
N THR A 107 -5.46 14.84 -1.06
CA THR A 107 -6.76 14.35 -1.55
C THR A 107 -6.52 13.15 -2.46
N PRO A 108 -7.06 11.95 -2.18
CA PRO A 108 -6.86 10.80 -3.05
C PRO A 108 -7.34 11.10 -4.47
N SER A 109 -6.55 10.71 -5.47
CA SER A 109 -6.93 10.87 -6.88
C SER A 109 -7.70 9.66 -7.40
N TRP A 110 -8.85 9.33 -6.79
CA TRP A 110 -9.64 8.14 -7.11
C TRP A 110 -9.80 7.92 -8.62
N ALA A 111 -9.39 6.74 -9.11
CA ALA A 111 -9.49 6.37 -10.52
C ALA A 111 -10.93 5.99 -10.89
N GLN A 112 -11.69 5.51 -9.91
CA GLN A 112 -13.13 5.27 -9.99
C GLN A 112 -13.86 6.01 -8.85
N TYR A 113 -15.03 5.51 -8.44
CA TYR A 113 -15.73 6.05 -7.27
C TYR A 113 -14.91 5.82 -5.99
N PRO A 114 -14.91 6.77 -5.05
CA PRO A 114 -14.27 6.59 -3.76
C PRO A 114 -14.80 5.37 -3.00
N GLU A 115 -13.89 4.56 -2.48
CA GLU A 115 -14.23 3.40 -1.65
C GLU A 115 -13.84 3.63 -0.19
N TYR A 116 -14.73 3.20 0.70
CA TYR A 116 -14.59 3.39 2.13
C TYR A 116 -14.78 2.06 2.85
N TYR A 117 -13.90 1.78 3.81
CA TYR A 117 -13.92 0.53 4.56
C TYR A 117 -13.87 0.81 6.05
N ARG A 118 -14.48 -0.10 6.82
CA ARG A 118 -14.34 -0.15 8.26
C ARG A 118 -13.35 -1.22 8.66
N CYS A 119 -12.45 -0.86 9.56
CA CYS A 119 -11.57 -1.79 10.22
C CYS A 119 -12.38 -2.85 11.00
N ALA A 120 -11.77 -4.01 11.26
CA ALA A 120 -12.31 -5.04 12.15
C ALA A 120 -12.69 -4.50 13.53
N CYS A 121 -11.95 -3.51 14.06
CA CYS A 121 -12.27 -2.86 15.34
C CYS A 121 -13.48 -1.92 15.28
N GLY A 122 -14.00 -1.64 14.08
CA GLY A 122 -15.16 -0.78 13.83
C GLY A 122 -14.85 0.68 13.45
N ALA A 123 -13.58 1.10 13.52
CA ALA A 123 -13.19 2.44 13.06
C ALA A 123 -13.21 2.53 11.53
N ASP A 124 -13.64 3.67 10.98
CA ASP A 124 -13.51 3.96 9.55
C ASP A 124 -12.02 4.11 9.20
N LEU A 125 -11.57 3.46 8.12
CA LEU A 125 -10.21 3.59 7.65
C LEU A 125 -10.00 4.97 7.01
N VAL A 126 -8.82 5.53 7.21
CA VAL A 126 -8.44 6.85 6.71
C VAL A 126 -7.29 6.75 5.72
N TYR A 127 -7.31 7.60 4.71
CA TYR A 127 -6.29 7.60 3.66
C TYR A 127 -4.90 7.96 4.20
N VAL A 128 -3.87 7.25 3.70
CA VAL A 128 -2.46 7.47 4.05
C VAL A 128 -1.66 7.91 2.84
N CYS A 129 -1.68 7.12 1.77
CA CYS A 129 -0.92 7.41 0.55
C CYS A 129 -1.54 6.70 -0.66
N GLN A 130 -1.11 7.11 -1.85
CA GLN A 130 -1.40 6.39 -3.08
C GLN A 130 -0.14 6.04 -3.86
N VAL A 131 -0.24 4.96 -4.63
CA VAL A 131 0.76 4.52 -5.62
C VAL A 131 0.10 4.60 -7.00
N PRO A 132 0.71 5.33 -7.95
CA PRO A 132 0.13 5.52 -9.26
C PRO A 132 0.09 4.23 -10.06
N GLU A 133 -0.91 4.11 -10.92
CA GLU A 133 -1.03 3.03 -11.90
C GLU A 133 0.28 2.85 -12.68
N GLY A 134 0.67 1.60 -12.89
CA GLY A 134 1.85 1.24 -13.68
C GLY A 134 3.20 1.59 -13.05
N MET A 135 3.24 2.02 -11.78
CA MET A 135 4.51 2.24 -11.07
C MET A 135 5.29 0.93 -10.92
N ASP A 136 6.50 0.90 -11.49
CA ASP A 136 7.36 -0.27 -11.54
C ASP A 136 8.47 -0.25 -10.47
N PHE A 137 8.83 -1.45 -9.99
CA PHE A 137 9.90 -1.69 -9.03
C PHE A 137 10.96 -2.57 -9.68
N ALA A 138 12.12 -1.99 -10.00
CA ALA A 138 13.21 -2.71 -10.65
C ALA A 138 13.74 -3.85 -9.78
N VAL A 139 13.98 -5.01 -10.39
CA VAL A 139 14.52 -6.21 -9.72
C VAL A 139 15.95 -6.52 -10.14
N HIS A 140 16.67 -7.25 -9.28
CA HIS A 140 17.97 -7.80 -9.66
C HIS A 140 17.83 -8.94 -10.69
N PRO A 141 18.85 -9.23 -11.51
CA PRO A 141 18.83 -10.38 -12.40
C PRO A 141 18.61 -11.71 -11.67
N GLY A 142 17.85 -12.62 -12.29
CA GLY A 142 17.59 -13.97 -11.76
C GLY A 142 16.42 -14.06 -10.77
N GLN A 143 15.73 -12.95 -10.52
CA GLN A 143 14.47 -12.96 -9.80
C GLN A 143 13.35 -13.59 -10.66
N PRO A 144 12.32 -14.21 -10.05
CA PRO A 144 11.21 -14.77 -10.82
C PRO A 144 10.47 -13.66 -11.56
N GLU A 145 10.05 -13.92 -12.79
CA GLU A 145 9.17 -13.02 -13.54
C GLU A 145 7.80 -12.97 -12.86
N GLN A 146 7.25 -11.76 -12.71
CA GLN A 146 5.92 -11.57 -12.17
C GLN A 146 4.91 -11.51 -13.33
N PRO A 147 3.79 -12.28 -13.28
CA PRO A 147 2.75 -12.21 -14.29
C PRO A 147 2.27 -10.78 -14.52
N TYR A 148 1.94 -10.42 -15.76
CA TYR A 148 1.39 -9.10 -16.11
C TYR A 148 2.29 -7.89 -15.80
N SER A 149 3.56 -8.12 -15.43
CA SER A 149 4.54 -7.03 -15.37
C SER A 149 4.77 -6.45 -16.77
N VAL A 150 4.96 -5.14 -16.86
CA VAL A 150 5.22 -4.45 -18.14
C VAL A 150 6.59 -4.86 -18.69
N ARG A 151 7.56 -5.16 -17.80
CA ARG A 151 8.91 -5.61 -18.14
C ARG A 151 9.33 -6.79 -17.27
N ALA A 152 10.09 -7.70 -17.85
CA ALA A 152 10.60 -8.89 -17.18
C ALA A 152 11.56 -8.60 -16.00
N ASP A 153 12.11 -7.39 -15.93
CA ASP A 153 13.02 -6.92 -14.89
C ASP A 153 12.34 -5.96 -13.89
N THR A 154 11.01 -6.01 -13.81
CA THR A 154 10.22 -5.19 -12.89
C THR A 154 9.14 -5.98 -12.18
N TYR A 155 8.82 -5.56 -10.96
CA TYR A 155 7.60 -5.94 -10.25
C TYR A 155 6.60 -4.78 -10.25
N LEU A 156 5.32 -5.14 -10.20
CA LEU A 156 4.18 -4.26 -10.00
C LEU A 156 3.47 -4.63 -8.70
N LEU A 157 2.73 -3.67 -8.17
CA LEU A 157 1.81 -3.85 -7.05
C LEU A 157 0.39 -4.05 -7.57
N PHE A 158 -0.31 -5.09 -7.09
CA PHE A 158 -1.75 -5.28 -7.32
C PHE A 158 -2.19 -5.11 -8.80
N LEU A 159 -1.59 -5.89 -9.71
CA LEU A 159 -1.79 -5.88 -11.16
C LEU A 159 -1.39 -4.58 -11.86
N GLY A 160 -0.62 -3.73 -11.17
CA GLY A 160 -0.26 -2.40 -11.67
C GLY A 160 -1.40 -1.39 -11.54
N ASN A 161 -2.48 -1.72 -10.82
CA ASN A 161 -3.58 -0.78 -10.56
C ASN A 161 -3.09 0.45 -9.78
N GLU A 162 -3.90 1.51 -9.80
CA GLU A 162 -3.79 2.59 -8.84
C GLU A 162 -4.14 2.05 -7.45
N VAL A 163 -3.29 2.33 -6.45
CA VAL A 163 -3.42 1.76 -5.10
C VAL A 163 -3.60 2.88 -4.08
N TYR A 164 -4.64 2.80 -3.25
CA TYR A 164 -4.86 3.70 -2.13
C TYR A 164 -4.73 2.93 -0.81
N LEU A 165 -3.82 3.34 0.06
CA LEU A 165 -3.67 2.72 1.37
C LEU A 165 -4.54 3.44 2.39
N LEU A 166 -5.52 2.72 2.95
CA LEU A 166 -6.40 3.22 4.00
C LEU A 166 -6.06 2.52 5.33
N ALA A 167 -5.73 3.26 6.37
CA ALA A 167 -5.27 2.73 7.64
C ALA A 167 -6.24 3.00 8.80
N CYS A 168 -6.23 2.14 9.80
CA CYS A 168 -7.07 2.27 10.98
C CYS A 168 -6.53 3.35 11.92
N PRO A 169 -7.26 4.46 12.16
CA PRO A 169 -6.80 5.56 13.00
C PRO A 169 -6.68 5.14 14.48
N ALA A 170 -7.41 4.10 14.90
CA ALA A 170 -7.35 3.55 16.25
C ALA A 170 -6.13 2.64 16.48
N ARG A 171 -5.35 2.31 15.44
CA ARG A 171 -4.10 1.51 15.54
C ARG A 171 -4.29 0.18 16.26
N CYS A 172 -5.44 -0.47 16.02
CA CYS A 172 -5.78 -1.71 16.71
C CYS A 172 -4.86 -2.88 16.36
N ASP A 173 -4.17 -2.81 15.21
CA ASP A 173 -3.14 -3.76 14.77
C ASP A 173 -2.18 -3.03 13.80
N PRO A 174 -0.86 -3.27 13.81
CA PRO A 174 0.07 -2.68 12.84
C PRO A 174 -0.30 -2.94 11.37
N ALA A 175 -0.98 -4.06 11.10
CA ALA A 175 -1.42 -4.45 9.76
C ALA A 175 -2.87 -4.03 9.46
N ALA A 176 -3.50 -3.20 10.29
CA ALA A 176 -4.85 -2.67 10.07
C ALA A 176 -4.88 -1.60 8.96
N ILE A 177 -4.42 -1.97 7.76
CA ILE A 177 -4.33 -1.16 6.55
C ILE A 177 -4.86 -1.95 5.34
N TRP A 178 -5.81 -1.36 4.62
CA TRP A 178 -6.44 -1.94 3.45
C TRP A 178 -5.94 -1.24 2.17
N PRO A 179 -5.39 -1.97 1.20
CA PRO A 179 -5.11 -1.44 -0.13
C PRO A 179 -6.40 -1.47 -0.97
N VAL A 180 -6.86 -0.31 -1.41
CA VAL A 180 -7.91 -0.23 -2.45
C VAL A 180 -7.22 -0.23 -3.81
N ASN A 181 -7.70 -1.05 -4.75
CA ASN A 181 -7.13 -1.17 -6.09
C ASN A 181 -8.15 -0.69 -7.13
N GLN A 182 -7.77 0.27 -7.98
CA GLN A 182 -8.64 0.80 -9.03
C GLN A 182 -7.87 0.96 -10.36
N HIS A 183 -8.57 0.81 -11.48
CA HIS A 183 -8.09 0.98 -12.86
C HIS A 183 -9.26 1.44 -13.72
#